data_AF-A0A227LRK9-F1
#
_entry.id   AF-A0A227LRK9-F1
#
_cell.length_a   1.000
_cell.length_b   1.000
_cell.length_c   1.000
_cell.angle_alpha   90.00
_cell.angle_beta   90.00
_cell.angle_gamma   90.00
#
_symmetry.space_group_name_H-M   'P 1'
#
loop_
_entity.id
_entity.type
_entity.pdbx_description
1 polymer ?
#
loop_
_entity_poly.entity_id
_entity_poly.type
_entity_poly.pdbx_seq_one_letter_code
_entity_poly.pdbx_strand_id
1 'polypeptide(L)'
;MENNTLKASIGIDFSLIGTQLHAMYEKNEGGYAVLLIPSEQTPDSGISVKDLIDDIKKMARGVTGSDTAVDTTQLEKAMTEAAKEGGSTSMKLEDIVIKLQMAYLYICKKGENSVLEYAFQLQVVTEGLVPETIKPIVDVTNLSISVWNTDRKKVVDKMALITVDEYLGVAALPDKSQAAK
;
A
#
# COMPACT_ATOMS: atom_id res chain seq x y z
N MET A 1 38.81 -16.55 22.38
CA MET A 1 38.87 -15.98 21.03
C MET A 1 37.63 -15.10 20.90
N GLU A 2 37.80 -13.79 20.76
CA GLU A 2 36.67 -12.90 20.46
C GLU A 2 36.21 -13.21 19.04
N ASN A 3 35.04 -13.84 18.91
CA ASN A 3 34.39 -13.99 17.63
C ASN A 3 33.85 -12.62 17.23
N ASN A 4 34.65 -11.82 16.53
CA ASN A 4 34.18 -10.60 15.90
C ASN A 4 33.27 -10.97 14.74
N THR A 5 31.99 -11.14 15.02
CA THR A 5 31.03 -11.43 13.95
C THR A 5 30.73 -10.15 13.20
N LEU A 6 31.01 -10.15 11.91
CA LEU A 6 30.79 -9.03 11.02
C LEU A 6 29.31 -8.60 11.04
N LYS A 7 29.06 -7.37 11.48
CA LYS A 7 27.77 -6.68 11.31
C LYS A 7 27.85 -5.83 10.05
N ALA A 8 26.88 -6.00 9.16
CA ALA A 8 26.83 -5.24 7.91
C ALA A 8 25.37 -4.90 7.58
N SER A 9 25.15 -3.70 7.05
CA SER A 9 23.84 -3.24 6.60
C SER A 9 23.94 -2.56 5.24
N ILE A 10 22.93 -2.76 4.40
CA ILE A 10 22.74 -2.09 3.12
C ILE A 10 21.36 -1.46 3.16
N GLY A 11 21.28 -0.15 2.89
CA GLY A 11 20.03 0.59 2.81
C GLY A 11 19.85 1.21 1.43
N ILE A 12 18.62 1.30 0.96
CA ILE A 12 18.24 2.01 -0.27
C ILE A 12 17.02 2.87 0.03
N ASP A 13 17.02 4.08 -0.51
CA ASP A 13 15.86 4.97 -0.52
C ASP A 13 15.30 5.03 -1.96
N PHE A 14 13.99 4.88 -2.10
CA PHE A 14 13.31 4.90 -3.40
C PHE A 14 11.86 5.34 -3.25
N SER A 15 11.20 5.68 -4.36
CA SER A 15 9.78 6.03 -4.39
C SER A 15 8.96 4.93 -5.06
N LEU A 16 7.78 4.64 -4.51
CA LEU A 16 6.79 3.72 -5.08
C LEU A 16 5.40 4.37 -4.98
N ILE A 17 4.73 4.57 -6.12
CA ILE A 17 3.38 5.19 -6.19
C ILE A 17 3.41 6.58 -5.49
N GLY A 18 4.46 7.36 -5.78
CA GLY A 18 4.75 8.64 -5.14
C GLY A 18 5.42 8.53 -3.78
N THR A 19 5.22 7.42 -3.06
CA THR A 19 5.55 7.33 -1.64
C THR A 19 7.01 6.97 -1.43
N GLN A 20 7.72 7.76 -0.64
CA GLN A 20 9.12 7.52 -0.32
C GLN A 20 9.25 6.35 0.67
N LEU A 21 10.00 5.33 0.26
CA LEU A 21 10.24 4.11 0.99
C LEU A 21 11.74 3.96 1.27
N HIS A 22 12.03 3.44 2.46
CA HIS A 22 13.35 2.97 2.83
C HIS A 22 13.32 1.44 2.90
N ALA A 23 14.19 0.79 2.13
CA ALA A 23 14.46 -0.63 2.29
C ALA A 23 15.84 -0.84 2.91
N MET A 24 15.94 -1.76 3.86
CA MET A 24 17.17 -2.08 4.54
C MET A 24 17.34 -3.59 4.64
N TYR A 25 18.55 -4.07 4.34
CA TYR A 25 19.01 -5.40 4.68
C TYR A 25 20.09 -5.28 5.75
N GLU A 26 19.95 -6.06 6.82
CA GLU A 26 20.94 -6.14 7.90
C GLU A 26 21.35 -7.60 8.12
N LYS A 27 22.66 -7.87 8.12
CA LYS A 27 23.22 -9.17 8.48
C LYS A 27 23.70 -9.14 9.92
N ASN A 28 23.20 -10.07 10.72
CA ASN A 28 23.48 -10.21 12.15
C ASN A 28 24.07 -11.59 12.46
N GLU A 29 24.55 -11.77 13.70
CA GLU A 29 25.01 -13.06 14.22
C GLU A 29 23.92 -14.14 14.07
N GLY A 30 24.14 -15.07 13.14
CA GLY A 30 23.24 -16.21 12.92
C GLY A 30 22.01 -15.92 12.05
N GLY A 31 21.96 -14.79 11.33
CA GLY A 31 20.77 -14.46 10.55
C GLY A 31 20.80 -13.16 9.76
N TYR A 32 19.62 -12.71 9.34
CA TYR A 32 19.43 -11.44 8.65
C TYR A 32 18.05 -10.82 8.94
N ALA A 33 17.93 -9.53 8.69
CA ALA A 33 16.68 -8.82 8.65
C ALA A 33 16.54 -8.07 7.31
N VAL A 34 15.33 -8.05 6.76
CA VAL A 34 14.90 -7.18 5.68
C VAL A 34 13.79 -6.31 6.24
N LEU A 35 13.88 -5.01 6.00
CA LEU A 35 12.87 -4.03 6.36
C LEU A 35 12.51 -3.23 5.11
N LEU A 36 11.23 -2.99 4.89
CA LEU A 36 10.67 -1.98 4.01
C LEU A 36 9.72 -1.14 4.85
N ILE A 37 9.85 0.18 4.81
CA ILE A 37 8.97 1.08 5.54
C ILE A 37 8.92 2.45 4.84
N PRO A 38 7.80 3.20 4.91
CA PRO A 38 7.79 4.59 4.47
C PRO A 38 8.77 5.45 5.27
N SER A 39 9.64 6.18 4.57
CA SER A 39 10.68 7.04 5.16
C SER A 39 10.08 8.33 5.74
N GLU A 40 9.11 8.92 5.04
CA GLU A 40 8.30 10.05 5.51
C GLU A 40 6.82 9.81 5.17
N GLN A 41 5.91 10.33 6.01
CA GLN A 41 4.50 10.48 5.65
C GLN A 41 4.26 11.94 5.31
N THR A 42 4.74 12.35 4.14
CA THR A 42 4.23 13.58 3.54
C THR A 42 2.86 13.29 2.94
N PRO A 43 1.95 14.28 2.84
CA PRO A 43 0.77 14.18 2.00
C PRO A 43 1.24 14.07 0.56
N ASP A 44 1.56 12.85 0.17
CA ASP A 44 1.94 12.50 -1.16
C ASP A 44 0.76 12.79 -2.08
N SER A 45 1.05 13.43 -3.22
CA SER A 45 0.04 13.74 -4.23
C SER A 45 -0.57 12.48 -4.81
N GLY A 46 0.02 11.31 -4.57
CA GLY A 46 -0.36 10.06 -5.20
C GLY A 46 -0.04 10.07 -6.68
N ILE A 47 -0.56 9.09 -7.38
CA ILE A 47 -0.43 8.94 -8.82
C ILE A 47 -1.81 8.69 -9.42
N SER A 48 -2.08 9.25 -10.61
CA SER A 48 -3.30 8.92 -11.33
C SER A 48 -3.27 7.46 -11.79
N VAL A 49 -4.44 6.83 -11.95
CA VAL A 49 -4.50 5.47 -12.52
C VAL A 49 -3.90 5.44 -13.92
N LYS A 50 -4.07 6.53 -14.70
CA LYS A 50 -3.44 6.67 -16.01
C LYS A 50 -1.92 6.59 -15.93
N ASP A 51 -1.31 7.40 -15.07
CA ASP A 51 0.15 7.47 -14.95
C ASP A 51 0.72 6.14 -14.43
N LEU A 52 0.02 5.49 -13.50
CA LEU A 52 0.39 4.15 -13.03
C LEU A 52 0.38 3.11 -14.17
N ILE A 53 -0.66 3.10 -15.00
CA ILE A 53 -0.73 2.22 -16.17
C ILE A 53 0.41 2.52 -17.15
N ASP A 54 0.66 3.78 -17.43
CA ASP A 54 1.71 4.21 -18.36
C ASP A 54 3.10 3.80 -17.84
N ASP A 55 3.35 3.89 -16.53
CA ASP A 55 4.60 3.45 -15.91
C ASP A 55 4.75 1.92 -15.91
N ILE A 56 3.68 1.16 -15.66
CA ILE A 56 3.69 -0.31 -15.79
C ILE A 56 4.01 -0.71 -17.24
N LYS A 57 3.40 -0.03 -18.23
CA LYS A 57 3.70 -0.27 -19.65
C LYS A 57 5.16 0.03 -19.98
N LYS A 58 5.72 1.15 -19.50
CA LYS A 58 7.15 1.48 -19.68
C LYS A 58 8.07 0.43 -19.07
N MET A 59 7.77 -0.02 -17.85
CA MET A 59 8.53 -1.08 -17.19
C MET A 59 8.48 -2.39 -17.98
N ALA A 60 7.28 -2.83 -18.39
CA ALA A 60 7.10 -4.05 -19.17
C ALA A 60 7.82 -3.98 -20.52
N ARG A 61 7.77 -2.82 -21.20
CA ARG A 61 8.56 -2.56 -22.42
C ARG A 61 10.06 -2.65 -22.17
N GLY A 62 10.56 -2.06 -21.08
CA GLY A 62 11.97 -2.09 -20.71
C GLY A 62 12.52 -3.50 -20.49
N VAL A 63 11.67 -4.43 -20.02
CA VAL A 63 12.04 -5.84 -19.77
C VAL A 63 11.81 -6.73 -21.00
N THR A 64 10.69 -6.55 -21.69
CA THR A 64 10.25 -7.46 -22.77
C THR A 64 10.61 -6.99 -24.17
N GLY A 65 10.97 -5.71 -24.33
CA GLY A 65 11.15 -5.06 -25.63
C GLY A 65 9.85 -4.88 -26.43
N SER A 66 8.69 -5.18 -25.86
CA SER A 66 7.39 -5.16 -26.55
C SER A 66 6.43 -4.11 -26.00
N ASP A 67 5.84 -3.35 -26.91
CA ASP A 67 4.81 -2.35 -26.62
C ASP A 67 3.44 -2.95 -26.25
N THR A 68 3.26 -4.25 -26.46
CA THR A 68 2.00 -4.99 -26.24
C THR A 68 2.03 -5.90 -25.01
N ALA A 69 3.11 -5.88 -24.22
CA ALA A 69 3.25 -6.74 -23.05
C ALA A 69 2.18 -6.52 -21.96
N VAL A 70 1.54 -5.34 -21.98
CA VAL A 70 0.46 -4.97 -21.06
C VAL A 70 -0.69 -4.38 -21.88
N ASP A 71 -1.78 -5.13 -22.02
CA ASP A 71 -3.02 -4.68 -22.66
C ASP A 71 -4.00 -4.13 -21.62
N THR A 72 -4.33 -2.84 -21.74
CA THR A 72 -5.28 -2.14 -20.87
C THR A 72 -6.57 -1.74 -21.56
N THR A 73 -6.77 -2.18 -22.81
CA THR A 73 -7.90 -1.75 -23.65
C THR A 73 -9.25 -2.06 -23.00
N GLN A 74 -9.38 -3.23 -22.36
CA GLN A 74 -10.63 -3.60 -21.67
C GLN A 74 -10.89 -2.73 -20.44
N LEU A 75 -9.86 -2.39 -19.67
CA LEU A 75 -9.97 -1.52 -18.51
C LEU A 75 -10.40 -0.11 -18.92
N GLU A 76 -9.72 0.46 -19.92
CA GLU A 76 -10.04 1.79 -20.47
C GLU A 76 -11.48 1.86 -21.01
N LYS A 77 -11.92 0.80 -21.71
CA LYS A 77 -13.28 0.69 -22.23
C LYS A 77 -14.31 0.62 -21.10
N ALA A 78 -14.12 -0.28 -20.12
CA ALA A 78 -15.04 -0.44 -18.99
C ALA A 78 -15.19 0.87 -18.18
N MET A 79 -14.09 1.60 -17.99
CA MET A 79 -14.12 2.90 -17.32
C MET A 79 -14.86 3.98 -18.11
N THR A 80 -14.63 4.04 -19.42
CA THR A 80 -15.33 4.97 -20.31
C THR A 80 -16.83 4.68 -20.37
N GLU A 81 -17.22 3.40 -20.32
CA GLU A 81 -18.62 2.98 -20.30
C GLU A 81 -19.29 3.31 -18.96
N ALA A 82 -18.62 3.01 -17.83
CA ALA A 82 -19.12 3.36 -16.50
C ALA A 82 -19.33 4.88 -16.32
N ALA A 83 -18.42 5.71 -16.87
CA ALA A 83 -18.58 7.16 -16.88
C ALA A 83 -19.84 7.59 -17.63
N LYS A 84 -20.11 6.99 -18.80
CA LYS A 84 -21.29 7.30 -19.62
C LYS A 84 -22.61 6.91 -18.96
N GLU A 85 -22.65 5.75 -18.30
CA GLU A 85 -23.87 5.26 -17.63
C GLU A 85 -24.24 6.09 -16.38
N GLY A 86 -23.24 6.68 -15.71
CA GLY A 86 -23.45 7.55 -14.54
C GLY A 86 -23.94 8.97 -14.85
N GLY A 87 -24.12 9.34 -16.12
CA GLY A 87 -24.49 10.71 -16.52
C GLY A 87 -23.36 11.74 -16.37
N SER A 88 -22.19 11.33 -15.88
CA SER A 88 -20.97 12.13 -15.82
C SER A 88 -20.17 11.96 -17.10
N THR A 89 -20.24 12.94 -18.00
CA THR A 89 -19.47 12.95 -19.26
C THR A 89 -17.95 13.07 -19.08
N SER A 90 -17.44 13.03 -17.85
CA SER A 90 -16.09 13.50 -17.53
C SER A 90 -15.19 12.58 -16.71
N MET A 91 -15.62 11.42 -16.21
CA MET A 91 -14.72 10.57 -15.39
C MET A 91 -13.63 9.95 -16.28
N LYS A 92 -12.38 10.33 -16.05
CA LYS A 92 -11.20 9.80 -16.73
C LYS A 92 -10.27 9.09 -15.75
N LEU A 93 -9.37 8.26 -16.29
CA LEU A 93 -8.33 7.58 -15.50
C LEU A 93 -7.37 8.57 -14.81
N GLU A 94 -7.28 9.79 -15.36
CA GLU A 94 -6.51 10.90 -14.77
C GLU A 94 -7.13 11.45 -13.49
N ASP A 95 -8.46 11.31 -13.32
CA ASP A 95 -9.19 11.87 -12.18
C ASP A 95 -9.16 10.93 -10.97
N ILE A 96 -8.82 9.66 -11.17
CA ILE A 96 -8.71 8.67 -10.09
C ILE A 96 -7.28 8.68 -9.58
N VAL A 97 -7.08 9.20 -8.37
CA VAL A 97 -5.78 9.27 -7.73
C VAL A 97 -5.64 8.14 -6.70
N ILE A 98 -4.56 7.38 -6.83
CA ILE A 98 -4.16 6.32 -5.91
C ILE A 98 -2.99 6.82 -5.06
N LYS A 99 -3.08 6.60 -3.74
CA LYS A 99 -2.04 6.94 -2.76
C LYS A 99 -1.63 5.69 -1.99
N LEU A 100 -0.32 5.45 -1.89
CA LEU A 100 0.23 4.37 -1.09
C LEU A 100 0.52 4.86 0.34
N GLN A 101 -0.44 4.72 1.24
CA GLN A 101 -0.31 5.25 2.61
C GLN A 101 0.63 4.40 3.48
N MET A 102 0.66 3.08 3.25
CA MET A 102 1.55 2.16 3.96
C MET A 102 2.09 1.08 3.03
N ALA A 103 3.40 0.89 3.05
CA ALA A 103 4.09 -0.28 2.53
C ALA A 103 5.15 -0.72 3.53
N TYR A 104 4.78 -1.67 4.38
CA TYR A 104 5.61 -2.26 5.40
C TYR A 104 5.83 -3.73 5.11
N LEU A 105 7.09 -4.15 5.15
CA LEU A 105 7.50 -5.54 5.11
C LEU A 105 8.66 -5.72 6.07
N TYR A 106 8.58 -6.70 6.94
CA TYR A 106 9.68 -7.10 7.81
C TYR A 106 9.85 -8.60 7.77
N ILE A 107 11.05 -9.02 7.37
CA ILE A 107 11.47 -10.41 7.36
C ILE A 107 12.66 -10.51 8.29
N CYS A 108 12.60 -11.35 9.31
CA CYS A 108 13.76 -11.62 10.15
C CYS A 108 13.98 -13.12 10.26
N LYS A 109 15.18 -13.56 9.88
CA LYS A 109 15.62 -14.94 10.05
C LYS A 109 16.72 -14.98 11.11
N LYS A 110 16.55 -15.84 12.11
CA LYS A 110 17.56 -16.13 13.15
C LYS A 110 17.58 -17.62 13.44
N GLY A 111 18.61 -18.32 12.95
CA GLY A 111 18.65 -19.78 12.99
C GLY A 111 17.46 -20.40 12.23
N GLU A 112 16.70 -21.28 12.90
CA GLU A 112 15.48 -21.91 12.36
C GLU A 112 14.24 -21.00 12.46
N ASN A 113 14.29 -19.95 13.27
CA ASN A 113 13.16 -19.04 13.45
C ASN A 113 13.08 -18.04 12.30
N SER A 114 11.87 -17.83 11.79
CA SER A 114 11.56 -16.83 10.77
C SER A 114 10.33 -16.02 11.19
N VAL A 115 10.44 -14.71 11.12
CA VAL A 115 9.33 -13.75 11.32
C VAL A 115 9.02 -13.11 9.97
N LEU A 116 7.74 -13.05 9.62
CA LEU A 116 7.21 -12.31 8.48
C LEU A 116 6.06 -11.42 8.97
N GLU A 117 6.28 -10.12 8.90
CA GLU A 117 5.27 -9.11 9.19
C GLU A 117 5.11 -8.22 7.96
N TYR A 118 3.88 -7.82 7.67
CA TYR A 118 3.53 -6.95 6.58
C TYR A 118 2.36 -6.04 6.94
N ALA A 119 2.35 -4.89 6.31
CA ALA A 119 1.20 -4.01 6.30
C ALA A 119 1.18 -3.23 4.99
N PHE A 120 0.03 -3.19 4.34
CA PHE A 120 -0.18 -2.53 3.07
C PHE A 120 -1.47 -1.73 3.13
N GLN A 121 -1.43 -0.47 2.72
CA GLN A 121 -2.61 0.39 2.68
C GLN A 121 -2.59 1.23 1.43
N LEU A 122 -3.67 1.13 0.66
CA LEU A 122 -3.94 1.91 -0.52
C LEU A 122 -5.14 2.80 -0.26
N GLN A 123 -5.03 4.08 -0.58
CA GLN A 123 -6.13 5.03 -0.58
C GLN A 123 -6.43 5.42 -2.03
N VAL A 124 -7.71 5.43 -2.37
CA VAL A 124 -8.22 5.94 -3.64
C VAL A 124 -9.01 7.20 -3.32
N VAL A 125 -8.57 8.33 -3.88
CA VAL A 125 -9.30 9.59 -3.81
C VAL A 125 -10.41 9.51 -4.85
N THR A 126 -11.65 9.61 -4.38
CA THR A 126 -12.84 9.39 -5.20
C THR A 126 -13.65 10.67 -5.42
N GLU A 127 -13.04 11.82 -5.17
CA GLU A 127 -13.68 13.12 -5.39
C GLU A 127 -14.10 13.26 -6.87
N GLY A 128 -15.38 13.56 -7.10
CA GLY A 128 -15.95 13.63 -8.45
C GLY A 128 -16.30 12.29 -9.09
N LEU A 129 -16.06 11.15 -8.42
CA LEU A 129 -16.44 9.84 -8.94
C LEU A 129 -17.92 9.48 -8.71
N VAL A 130 -18.54 10.08 -7.70
CA VAL A 130 -19.96 9.88 -7.39
C VAL A 130 -20.81 10.75 -8.32
N PRO A 131 -21.81 10.18 -9.04
CA PRO A 131 -22.70 10.95 -9.90
C PRO A 131 -23.39 12.09 -9.15
N GLU A 132 -23.42 13.28 -9.76
CA GLU A 132 -24.04 14.48 -9.17
C GLU A 132 -25.52 14.28 -8.83
N THR A 133 -26.20 13.35 -9.50
CA THR A 133 -27.60 12.99 -9.24
C THR A 133 -27.81 12.28 -7.90
N ILE A 134 -26.82 11.54 -7.40
CA ILE A 134 -26.90 10.80 -6.12
C ILE A 134 -26.05 11.43 -5.02
N LYS A 135 -25.15 12.35 -5.36
CA LYS A 135 -24.28 13.10 -4.43
C LYS A 135 -25.02 13.75 -3.25
N PRO A 136 -26.26 14.28 -3.39
CA PRO A 136 -27.02 14.78 -2.24
C PRO A 136 -27.41 13.71 -1.21
N ILE A 137 -27.39 12.43 -1.60
CA ILE A 137 -27.82 11.30 -0.78
C ILE A 137 -26.60 10.52 -0.26
N VAL A 138 -25.61 10.30 -1.12
CA VAL A 138 -24.38 9.56 -0.82
C VAL A 138 -23.22 10.29 -1.47
N ASP A 139 -22.21 10.66 -0.69
CA ASP A 139 -20.95 11.17 -1.18
C ASP A 139 -19.81 10.29 -0.64
N VAL A 140 -18.93 9.85 -1.54
CA VAL A 140 -17.80 8.98 -1.22
C VAL A 140 -16.55 9.78 -1.56
N THR A 141 -15.90 10.30 -0.52
CA THR A 141 -14.72 11.15 -0.68
C THR A 141 -13.42 10.33 -0.70
N ASN A 142 -13.39 9.21 0.02
CA ASN A 142 -12.22 8.36 0.15
C ASN A 142 -12.61 6.88 0.23
N LEU A 143 -11.93 6.05 -0.54
CA LEU A 143 -11.95 4.59 -0.40
C LEU A 143 -10.55 4.15 0.06
N SER A 144 -10.45 3.37 1.14
CA SER A 144 -9.17 2.83 1.60
C SER A 144 -9.24 1.32 1.74
N ILE A 145 -8.19 0.64 1.27
CA ILE A 145 -8.01 -0.80 1.38
C ILE A 145 -6.76 -1.04 2.21
N SER A 146 -6.91 -1.77 3.32
CA SER A 146 -5.83 -2.05 4.24
C SER A 146 -5.72 -3.55 4.50
N VAL A 147 -4.49 -4.06 4.46
CA VAL A 147 -4.17 -5.48 4.74
C VAL A 147 -2.92 -5.51 5.62
N TRP A 148 -3.00 -6.13 6.79
CA TRP A 148 -1.87 -6.19 7.74
C TRP A 148 -1.90 -7.45 8.59
N ASN A 149 -0.75 -7.86 9.13
CA ASN A 149 -0.63 -8.93 10.12
C ASN A 149 0.31 -8.57 11.29
N THR A 150 0.67 -7.28 11.42
CA THR A 150 1.57 -6.78 12.46
C THR A 150 0.81 -6.00 13.52
N ASP A 151 1.20 -6.18 14.79
CA ASP A 151 0.71 -5.40 15.92
C ASP A 151 1.68 -4.27 16.31
N ARG A 152 2.67 -3.98 15.46
CA ARG A 152 3.63 -2.91 15.73
C ARG A 152 2.89 -1.58 15.75
N LYS A 153 2.77 -1.02 16.95
CA LYS A 153 2.10 0.26 17.20
C LYS A 153 2.50 1.36 16.22
N LYS A 154 3.80 1.53 15.92
CA LYS A 154 4.27 2.53 14.93
C LYS A 154 3.75 2.30 13.51
N VAL A 155 3.48 1.07 13.11
CA VAL A 155 2.93 0.73 11.80
C VAL A 155 1.41 0.91 11.82
N VAL A 156 0.73 0.32 12.80
CA VAL A 156 -0.73 0.40 12.95
C VAL A 156 -1.21 1.84 13.15
N ASP A 157 -0.57 2.62 14.02
CA ASP A 157 -0.88 4.04 14.23
C ASP A 157 -0.73 4.85 12.92
N LYS A 158 0.31 4.56 12.13
CA LYS A 158 0.55 5.22 10.83
C LYS A 158 -0.45 4.83 9.75
N MET A 159 -1.07 3.67 9.85
CA MET A 159 -2.14 3.27 8.93
C MET A 159 -3.46 3.97 9.26
N ALA A 160 -3.58 4.59 10.43
CA ALA A 160 -4.80 5.23 10.92
C ALA A 160 -6.04 4.32 10.76
N LEU A 161 -5.85 3.02 11.02
CA LEU A 161 -6.92 2.03 10.93
C LEU A 161 -7.96 2.33 12.00
N ILE A 162 -9.23 2.29 11.61
CA ILE A 162 -10.33 2.21 12.55
C ILE A 162 -10.95 0.85 12.33
N THR A 163 -10.79 -0.05 13.29
CA THR A 163 -11.45 -1.35 13.27
C THR A 163 -12.94 -1.20 13.53
N VAL A 164 -13.74 -2.18 13.13
CA VAL A 164 -15.20 -2.18 13.37
C VAL A 164 -15.49 -2.06 14.87
N ASP A 165 -14.75 -2.78 15.72
CA ASP A 165 -14.93 -2.73 17.16
C ASP A 165 -14.63 -1.34 17.73
N GLU A 166 -13.55 -0.69 17.29
CA GLU A 166 -13.22 0.69 17.67
C GLU A 166 -14.28 1.68 17.20
N TYR A 167 -14.79 1.51 15.97
CA TYR A 167 -15.85 2.35 15.42
C TYR A 167 -17.17 2.19 16.18
N LEU A 168 -17.46 0.97 16.65
CA LEU A 168 -18.64 0.64 17.45
C LEU A 168 -18.44 0.92 18.95
N GLY A 169 -17.25 1.36 19.38
CA GLY A 169 -16.93 1.62 20.79
C GLY A 169 -16.86 0.35 21.64
N VAL A 170 -16.72 -0.82 21.03
CA VAL A 170 -16.48 -2.08 21.75
C VAL A 170 -15.01 -2.09 22.15
N ALA A 171 -14.74 -1.96 23.45
CA ALA A 171 -13.39 -2.06 23.98
C ALA A 171 -12.73 -3.34 23.43
N ALA A 172 -11.53 -3.20 22.85
CA ALA A 172 -10.76 -4.30 22.28
C ALA A 172 -10.85 -5.52 23.20
N LEU A 173 -11.50 -6.58 22.73
CA LEU A 173 -11.67 -7.79 23.53
C LEU A 173 -10.28 -8.27 23.94
N PRO A 174 -10.05 -8.53 25.24
CA PRO A 174 -8.75 -9.00 25.70
C PRO A 174 -8.41 -10.29 24.94
N ASP A 175 -7.18 -10.30 24.43
CA ASP A 175 -6.62 -11.40 23.67
C ASP A 175 -6.84 -12.72 24.42
N LYS A 176 -7.68 -13.60 23.84
CA LYS A 176 -7.98 -14.93 24.40
C LYS A 176 -6.74 -15.84 24.42
N SER A 177 -5.61 -15.42 23.85
CA SER A 177 -4.33 -16.14 23.97
C SER A 177 -3.74 -16.13 25.39
N GLN A 178 -4.18 -15.22 26.27
CA GLN A 178 -3.68 -15.16 27.66
C GLN A 178 -4.47 -16.00 28.67
N ALA A 179 -5.56 -16.66 28.26
CA ALA A 179 -6.38 -17.48 29.16
C ALA A 179 -5.97 -18.96 29.23
N ALA A 180 -4.87 -19.35 28.58
CA ALA A 180 -4.30 -20.69 28.66
C ALA A 180 -2.91 -20.65 29.29
N LYS A 181 -2.86 -20.44 30.60
CA LYS A 181 -1.77 -20.87 31.48
C LYS A 181 -2.34 -21.45 32.76
#